data_AF-A0A134ATX2-F1
#
_entry.id   AF-A0A134ATX2-F1
#
_cell.length_a   1.000
_cell.length_b   1.000
_cell.length_c   1.000
_cell.angle_alpha   90.00
_cell.angle_beta   90.00
_cell.angle_gamma   90.00
#
_symmetry.space_group_name_H-M   'P 1'
#
loop_
_entity.id
_entity.type
_entity.pdbx_description
1 polymer ?
#
loop_
_entity_poly.entity_id
_entity_poly.type
_entity_poly.pdbx_seq_one_letter_code
_entity_poly.pdbx_strand_id
1 'polypeptide(L)'
;MRVKRIVLSPQNQAFSAATNLHCVNFPKKHQVCKSDNSFNNNLTNNSNKMQKAFISFLECASNLGGLGRKLIRVAILIIFVWIGGLKFANYEANGIIPFVANSPLMSFFLKDANNKVTNDEGKTVKEYTLNKVPEGQYNQAKHDWHVENRTYLFSHGLGILIMTIGILVFLGLFSPYLGIIGEILCIIMTLGTLSFLITTPETWVHASPEALAAGEWANGFPFLSGAGRLVIKDTAILAGAVVLLSESAGKILARLKK
;
A
#
# COMPACT_ATOMS: atom_id res chain seq x y z
N MET A 1 0.39 33.07 -42.05
CA MET A 1 -0.10 31.67 -42.03
C MET A 1 -0.68 31.36 -40.66
N ARG A 2 -1.96 30.96 -40.67
CA ARG A 2 -2.82 30.34 -39.64
C ARG A 2 -2.30 30.17 -38.20
N VAL A 3 -2.92 30.93 -37.31
CA VAL A 3 -3.25 30.54 -35.93
C VAL A 3 -4.41 29.54 -35.98
N LYS A 4 -4.28 28.34 -35.39
CA LYS A 4 -5.40 27.43 -35.12
C LYS A 4 -5.81 27.57 -33.66
N ARG A 5 -6.92 28.28 -33.44
CA ARG A 5 -7.69 28.33 -32.19
C ARG A 5 -8.69 27.17 -32.24
N ILE A 6 -8.57 26.19 -31.35
CA ILE A 6 -9.55 25.12 -31.20
C ILE A 6 -10.68 25.66 -30.30
N VAL A 7 -11.88 25.71 -30.86
CA VAL A 7 -13.12 26.18 -30.22
C VAL A 7 -13.89 24.96 -29.72
N LEU A 8 -14.36 25.03 -28.47
CA LEU A 8 -15.20 24.06 -27.78
C LEU A 8 -16.59 23.95 -28.43
N SER A 9 -17.13 22.74 -28.51
CA SER A 9 -18.45 22.41 -29.05
C SER A 9 -19.60 22.83 -28.12
N PRO A 10 -20.69 23.45 -28.61
CA PRO A 10 -21.86 23.76 -27.80
C PRO A 10 -22.87 22.60 -27.74
N GLN A 11 -23.70 22.69 -26.71
CA GLN A 11 -24.68 21.72 -26.24
C GLN A 11 -25.83 21.45 -27.21
N ASN A 12 -26.34 20.21 -27.14
CA ASN A 12 -27.63 19.77 -27.66
C ASN A 12 -28.78 20.60 -27.05
N GLN A 13 -29.26 21.59 -27.79
CA GLN A 13 -30.62 22.12 -27.65
C GLN A 13 -31.46 21.57 -28.79
N ALA A 14 -32.40 20.68 -28.47
CA ALA A 14 -33.37 20.16 -29.42
C ALA A 14 -34.79 20.44 -28.91
N PHE A 15 -35.52 21.14 -29.77
CA PHE A 15 -36.98 21.19 -29.89
C PHE A 15 -37.81 21.98 -28.87
N SER A 16 -38.02 23.27 -29.20
CA SER A 16 -39.28 23.96 -28.99
C SER A 16 -39.84 24.33 -30.36
N ALA A 17 -40.95 23.70 -30.76
CA ALA A 17 -41.72 24.11 -31.93
C ALA A 17 -43.20 24.10 -31.53
N ALA A 18 -43.75 25.30 -31.38
CA ALA A 18 -45.17 25.53 -31.19
C ALA A 18 -45.93 25.15 -32.47
N THR A 19 -47.02 24.38 -32.32
CA THR A 19 -47.98 24.18 -33.39
C THR A 19 -49.38 24.41 -32.82
N ASN A 20 -49.92 25.59 -33.09
CA ASN A 20 -51.34 25.87 -32.98
C ASN A 20 -52.04 25.23 -34.18
N LEU A 21 -53.00 24.33 -33.94
CA LEU A 21 -53.99 23.95 -34.94
C LEU A 21 -55.34 23.63 -34.25
N HIS A 22 -56.36 24.02 -34.99
CA HIS A 22 -57.74 24.29 -34.61
C HIS A 22 -58.55 23.07 -34.11
N CYS A 23 -59.64 23.39 -33.40
CA CYS A 23 -60.63 22.53 -32.76
C CYS A 23 -61.22 21.41 -33.65
N VAL A 24 -61.44 20.24 -33.02
CA VAL A 24 -62.48 19.27 -33.41
C VAL A 24 -63.24 18.85 -32.15
N ASN A 25 -64.56 18.97 -32.18
CA ASN A 25 -65.48 18.66 -31.09
C ASN A 25 -66.07 17.26 -31.31
N PHE A 26 -66.01 16.36 -30.30
CA PHE A 26 -66.86 15.16 -30.20
C PHE A 26 -67.22 14.87 -28.73
N PRO A 27 -68.37 14.22 -28.45
CA PRO A 27 -69.13 14.38 -27.21
C PRO A 27 -68.74 13.41 -26.08
N LYS A 28 -69.17 13.77 -24.87
CA LYS A 28 -69.00 13.06 -23.58
C LYS A 28 -69.13 11.53 -23.68
N LYS A 29 -68.10 10.83 -23.22
CA LYS A 29 -68.25 9.54 -22.52
C LYS A 29 -67.27 9.49 -21.36
N HIS A 30 -67.80 9.33 -20.15
CA HIS A 30 -66.99 9.08 -18.96
C HIS A 30 -66.15 7.82 -19.16
N GLN A 31 -64.83 7.96 -19.05
CA GLN A 31 -63.95 6.90 -18.58
C GLN A 31 -63.03 7.52 -17.53
N VAL A 32 -63.46 7.45 -16.28
CA VAL A 32 -62.55 7.55 -15.14
C VAL A 32 -61.77 6.23 -15.13
N CYS A 33 -60.67 6.16 -15.88
CA CYS A 33 -59.64 5.19 -15.58
C CYS A 33 -59.01 5.65 -14.26
N LYS A 34 -59.36 5.00 -13.15
CA LYS A 34 -58.56 5.06 -11.93
C LYS A 34 -57.18 4.50 -12.29
N SER A 35 -56.26 5.40 -12.65
CA SER A 35 -54.84 5.08 -12.64
C SER A 35 -54.47 4.76 -11.20
N ASP A 36 -53.85 3.60 -10.98
CA ASP A 36 -53.46 3.08 -9.68
C ASP A 36 -52.50 4.04 -8.96
N ASN A 37 -53.06 5.05 -8.29
CA ASN A 37 -52.33 5.98 -7.44
C ASN A 37 -51.52 5.27 -6.35
N SER A 38 -51.93 4.06 -5.94
CA SER A 38 -51.20 3.27 -4.95
C SER A 38 -49.85 2.77 -5.47
N PHE A 39 -49.77 2.31 -6.72
CA PHE A 39 -48.53 1.75 -7.27
C PHE A 39 -47.49 2.83 -7.58
N ASN A 40 -47.91 3.95 -8.18
CA ASN A 40 -47.05 5.11 -8.41
C ASN A 40 -46.60 5.80 -7.11
N ASN A 41 -47.45 5.87 -6.07
CA ASN A 41 -47.05 6.39 -4.76
C ASN A 41 -46.10 5.45 -4.02
N ASN A 42 -46.18 4.14 -4.21
CA ASN A 42 -45.27 3.17 -3.60
C ASN A 42 -43.89 3.16 -4.29
N LEU A 43 -43.84 3.27 -5.62
CA LEU A 43 -42.58 3.38 -6.37
C LEU A 43 -41.81 4.66 -6.04
N THR A 44 -42.50 5.80 -5.97
CA THR A 44 -41.90 7.09 -5.61
C THR A 44 -41.47 7.13 -4.13
N ASN A 45 -42.26 6.59 -3.20
CA ASN A 45 -41.85 6.48 -1.79
C ASN A 45 -40.64 5.56 -1.59
N ASN A 46 -40.57 4.41 -2.27
CA ASN A 46 -39.42 3.53 -2.18
C ASN A 46 -38.16 4.14 -2.82
N SER A 47 -38.29 4.82 -3.96
CA SER A 47 -37.18 5.57 -4.56
C SER A 47 -36.66 6.65 -3.62
N ASN A 48 -37.55 7.42 -2.98
CA ASN A 48 -37.19 8.45 -2.01
C ASN A 48 -36.58 7.88 -0.73
N LYS A 49 -37.03 6.71 -0.27
CA LYS A 49 -36.46 6.01 0.89
C LYS A 49 -35.05 5.47 0.60
N MET A 50 -34.85 4.86 -0.57
CA MET A 50 -33.54 4.36 -1.02
C MET A 50 -32.55 5.49 -1.23
N GLN A 51 -32.98 6.61 -1.84
CA GLN A 51 -32.14 7.81 -1.98
C GLN A 51 -31.75 8.41 -0.63
N LYS A 52 -32.68 8.53 0.32
CA LYS A 52 -32.37 8.99 1.68
C LYS A 52 -31.40 8.06 2.39
N ALA A 53 -31.61 6.75 2.31
CA ALA A 53 -30.70 5.77 2.89
C ALA A 53 -29.29 5.85 2.26
N PHE A 54 -29.20 6.05 0.95
CA PHE A 54 -27.93 6.24 0.25
C PHE A 54 -27.21 7.53 0.68
N ILE A 55 -27.93 8.65 0.78
CA ILE A 55 -27.36 9.92 1.26
C ILE A 55 -26.88 9.78 2.70
N SER A 56 -27.69 9.21 3.60
CA SER A 56 -27.28 8.96 4.99
C SER A 56 -26.06 8.03 5.09
N PHE A 57 -25.95 7.03 4.20
CA PHE A 57 -24.75 6.21 4.10
C PHE A 57 -23.53 7.02 3.69
N LEU A 58 -23.64 7.89 2.67
CA LEU A 58 -22.54 8.75 2.22
C LEU A 58 -22.13 9.79 3.28
N GLU A 59 -23.09 10.36 4.01
CA GLU A 59 -22.84 11.25 5.15
C GLU A 59 -22.08 10.52 6.26
N CYS A 60 -22.50 9.30 6.59
CA CYS A 60 -21.76 8.46 7.54
C CYS A 60 -20.33 8.21 7.04
N ALA A 61 -20.19 7.71 5.81
CA ALA A 61 -18.90 7.36 5.19
C ALA A 61 -17.94 8.56 5.10
N SER A 62 -18.43 9.76 4.79
CA SER A 62 -17.58 10.96 4.71
C SER A 62 -17.04 11.41 6.07
N ASN A 63 -17.76 11.12 7.15
CA ASN A 63 -17.33 11.42 8.52
C ASN A 63 -16.35 10.39 9.11
N LEU A 64 -16.11 9.25 8.44
CA LEU A 64 -15.19 8.21 8.91
C LEU A 64 -13.70 8.58 8.83
N GLY A 65 -13.34 9.72 8.22
CA GLY A 65 -11.93 10.11 8.04
C GLY A 65 -11.15 10.17 9.37
N GLY A 66 -11.79 10.61 10.45
CA GLY A 66 -11.17 10.60 11.79
C GLY A 66 -10.94 9.21 12.36
N LEU A 67 -11.86 8.27 12.12
CA LEU A 67 -11.70 6.88 12.50
C LEU A 67 -10.60 6.20 11.67
N GLY A 68 -10.59 6.44 10.36
CA GLY A 68 -9.58 5.91 9.44
C GLY A 68 -8.16 6.23 9.88
N ARG A 69 -7.88 7.48 10.27
CA ARG A 69 -6.55 7.88 10.78
C ARG A 69 -6.16 7.15 12.06
N LYS A 70 -7.09 6.97 13.00
CA LYS A 70 -6.83 6.17 14.21
C LYS A 70 -6.53 4.71 13.87
N LEU A 71 -7.28 4.13 12.94
CA LEU A 71 -7.06 2.76 12.46
C LEU A 71 -5.70 2.60 11.76
N ILE A 72 -5.25 3.58 10.97
CA ILE A 72 -3.92 3.55 10.34
C ILE A 72 -2.83 3.45 11.43
N ARG A 73 -2.91 4.23 12.51
CA ARG A 73 -1.93 4.15 13.61
C ARG A 73 -1.88 2.77 14.26
N VAL A 74 -3.06 2.19 14.52
CA VAL A 74 -3.17 0.84 15.10
C VAL A 74 -2.65 -0.22 14.12
N ALA A 75 -2.96 -0.09 12.83
CA ALA A 75 -2.48 -1.01 11.80
C ALA A 75 -0.95 -0.97 11.69
N ILE A 76 -0.34 0.22 11.67
CA ILE A 76 1.12 0.38 11.66
C ILE A 76 1.75 -0.26 12.91
N LEU A 77 1.16 -0.05 14.10
CA LEU A 77 1.63 -0.68 15.34
C LEU A 77 1.66 -2.21 15.21
N ILE A 78 0.53 -2.80 14.82
CA ILE A 78 0.42 -4.26 14.71
C ILE A 78 1.46 -4.79 13.73
N ILE A 79 1.56 -4.18 12.55
CA ILE A 79 2.51 -4.59 11.51
C ILE A 79 3.96 -4.49 12.02
N PHE A 80 4.33 -3.37 12.65
CA PHE A 80 5.71 -3.12 13.05
C PHE A 80 6.12 -3.97 14.25
N VAL A 81 5.23 -4.15 15.23
CA VAL A 81 5.48 -5.04 16.37
C VAL A 81 5.63 -6.48 15.90
N TRP A 82 4.76 -6.94 14.99
CA TRP A 82 4.82 -8.32 14.50
C TRP A 82 6.07 -8.56 13.65
N ILE A 83 6.31 -7.74 12.63
CA ILE A 83 7.49 -7.88 11.76
C ILE A 83 8.77 -7.68 12.56
N GLY A 84 8.82 -6.71 13.46
CA GLY A 84 9.97 -6.48 14.34
C GLY A 84 10.21 -7.64 15.30
N GLY A 85 9.15 -8.24 15.84
CA GLY A 85 9.24 -9.45 16.68
C GLY A 85 9.76 -10.67 15.92
N LEU A 86 9.37 -10.84 14.65
CA LEU A 86 9.91 -11.91 13.81
C LEU A 86 11.43 -11.78 13.59
N LYS A 87 12.02 -10.59 13.71
CA LYS A 87 13.48 -10.39 13.54
C LYS A 87 14.34 -11.04 14.63
N PHE A 88 13.73 -11.52 15.71
CA PHE A 88 14.38 -12.34 16.74
C PHE A 88 14.34 -13.84 16.43
N ALA A 89 13.60 -14.25 15.40
CA ALA A 89 13.62 -15.62 14.92
C ALA A 89 14.76 -15.83 13.91
N ASN A 90 15.53 -16.90 14.10
CA ASN A 90 16.71 -17.19 13.29
C ASN A 90 16.42 -17.27 11.79
N TYR A 91 15.28 -17.85 11.39
CA TYR A 91 14.93 -17.98 9.97
C TYR A 91 14.71 -16.61 9.31
N GLU A 92 14.07 -15.68 10.01
CA GLU A 92 13.76 -14.35 9.51
C GLU A 92 15.02 -13.47 9.49
N ALA A 93 15.91 -13.64 10.47
CA ALA A 93 17.22 -13.03 10.49
C ALA A 93 18.08 -13.47 9.29
N ASN A 94 18.07 -14.77 8.96
CA ASN A 94 18.76 -15.30 7.78
C ASN A 94 18.20 -14.67 6.47
N GLY A 95 16.88 -14.46 6.43
CA GLY A 95 16.17 -13.85 5.28
C GLY A 95 16.53 -12.39 5.01
N ILE A 96 17.15 -11.67 5.96
CA ILE A 96 17.54 -10.26 5.81
C ILE A 96 18.81 -10.09 4.98
N ILE A 97 19.67 -11.11 4.95
CA ILE A 97 21.02 -10.99 4.42
C ILE A 97 21.08 -10.51 2.97
N PRO A 98 20.24 -11.00 2.03
CA PRO A 98 20.24 -10.48 0.66
C PRO A 98 19.98 -8.96 0.60
N PHE A 99 19.12 -8.43 1.47
CA PHE A 99 18.82 -7.00 1.50
C PHE A 99 19.99 -6.17 2.05
N VAL A 100 20.64 -6.65 3.10
CA VAL A 100 21.74 -5.94 3.75
C VAL A 100 23.01 -6.00 2.91
N ALA A 101 23.34 -7.18 2.39
CA ALA A 101 24.55 -7.40 1.59
C ALA A 101 24.51 -6.72 0.21
N ASN A 102 23.32 -6.39 -0.30
CA ASN A 102 23.15 -5.65 -1.55
C ASN A 102 22.89 -4.13 -1.33
N SER A 103 22.73 -3.69 -0.08
CA SER A 103 22.46 -2.29 0.24
C SER A 103 23.74 -1.47 0.44
N PRO A 104 23.91 -0.34 -0.28
CA PRO A 104 25.05 0.56 -0.09
C PRO A 104 25.16 1.12 1.33
N LEU A 105 24.02 1.28 2.02
CA LEU A 105 23.94 1.90 3.34
C LEU A 105 23.92 0.89 4.49
N MET A 106 23.84 -0.41 4.23
CA MET A 106 23.74 -1.41 5.31
C MET A 106 24.79 -2.52 5.22
N SER A 107 25.46 -2.69 4.08
CA SER A 107 26.48 -3.72 3.88
C SER A 107 27.63 -3.69 4.90
N PHE A 108 27.94 -2.52 5.48
CA PHE A 108 29.00 -2.35 6.47
C PHE A 108 28.71 -3.02 7.84
N PHE A 109 27.45 -3.38 8.12
CA PHE A 109 27.09 -4.06 9.36
C PHE A 109 27.43 -5.56 9.35
N LEU A 110 27.66 -6.14 8.17
CA LEU A 110 28.08 -7.52 8.01
C LEU A 110 29.61 -7.58 7.88
N LYS A 111 30.21 -8.67 8.36
CA LYS A 111 31.66 -8.89 8.25
C LYS A 111 32.05 -9.18 6.79
N ASP A 112 31.27 -10.01 6.12
CA ASP A 112 31.58 -10.59 4.81
C ASP A 112 30.51 -10.28 3.75
N ALA A 113 29.87 -9.10 3.82
CA ALA A 113 28.79 -8.69 2.88
C ALA A 113 29.15 -8.83 1.39
N ASN A 114 30.41 -8.54 1.04
CA ASN A 114 30.89 -8.48 -0.34
C ASN A 114 31.77 -9.66 -0.73
N ASN A 115 31.94 -10.64 0.15
CA ASN A 115 32.75 -11.80 -0.18
C ASN A 115 32.11 -12.59 -1.32
N LYS A 116 32.95 -13.01 -2.28
CA LYS A 116 32.53 -13.73 -3.48
C LYS A 116 33.22 -15.07 -3.52
N VAL A 117 32.42 -16.12 -3.68
CA VAL A 117 32.84 -17.51 -3.72
C VAL A 117 32.38 -18.12 -5.04
N THR A 118 33.15 -19.07 -5.55
CA THR A 118 32.77 -19.81 -6.76
C THR A 118 31.87 -20.96 -6.35
N ASN A 119 30.66 -21.00 -6.90
CA ASN A 119 29.73 -22.11 -6.69
C ASN A 119 30.25 -23.39 -7.38
N ASP A 120 29.70 -24.55 -7.04
CA ASP A 120 30.02 -25.85 -7.65
C ASP A 120 29.83 -25.86 -9.19
N GLU A 121 29.02 -24.94 -9.71
CA GLU A 121 28.77 -24.68 -11.13
C GLU A 121 29.81 -23.75 -11.80
N GLY A 122 30.87 -23.35 -11.09
CA GLY A 122 31.92 -22.47 -11.63
C GLY A 122 31.56 -20.98 -11.70
N LYS A 123 30.39 -20.57 -11.19
CA LYS A 123 29.91 -19.18 -11.20
C LYS A 123 30.31 -18.45 -9.92
N THR A 124 30.88 -17.26 -10.06
CA THR A 124 31.18 -16.37 -8.92
C THR A 124 29.89 -15.76 -8.37
N VAL A 125 29.53 -16.12 -7.14
CA VAL A 125 28.34 -15.65 -6.43
C VAL A 125 28.73 -15.05 -5.07
N LYS A 126 27.86 -14.23 -4.47
CA LYS A 126 28.12 -13.70 -3.12
C LYS A 126 28.01 -14.84 -2.10
N GLU A 127 28.91 -14.88 -1.12
CA GLU A 127 29.04 -15.99 -0.15
C GLU A 127 27.74 -16.30 0.60
N TYR A 128 26.93 -15.29 0.90
CA TYR A 128 25.66 -15.51 1.57
C TYR A 128 24.67 -16.38 0.78
N THR A 129 24.82 -16.47 -0.55
CA THR A 129 23.92 -17.29 -1.39
C THR A 129 24.08 -18.77 -1.10
N LEU A 130 25.31 -19.22 -0.79
CA LEU A 130 25.60 -20.61 -0.38
C LEU A 130 25.12 -20.91 1.04
N ASN A 131 25.18 -19.89 1.91
CA ASN A 131 24.77 -20.00 3.31
C ASN A 131 23.28 -19.75 3.55
N LYS A 132 22.47 -19.56 2.50
CA LYS A 132 21.02 -19.43 2.64
C LYS A 132 20.41 -20.71 3.24
N VAL A 133 19.57 -20.54 4.25
CA VAL A 133 18.81 -21.62 4.90
C VAL A 133 17.33 -21.44 4.55
N PRO A 134 16.63 -22.46 4.00
CA PRO A 134 15.20 -22.39 3.77
C PRO A 134 14.41 -22.18 5.07
N GLU A 135 13.24 -21.55 4.95
CA GLU A 135 12.34 -21.36 6.09
C GLU A 135 11.97 -22.70 6.74
N GLY A 136 12.03 -22.75 8.06
CA GLY A 136 11.73 -23.97 8.84
C GLY A 136 12.85 -25.02 8.87
N GLN A 137 13.98 -24.79 8.20
CA GLN A 137 15.14 -25.68 8.25
C GLN A 137 16.24 -25.13 9.17
N TYR A 138 17.03 -26.04 9.75
CA TYR A 138 18.17 -25.70 10.60
C TYR A 138 19.43 -26.42 10.11
N ASN A 139 20.55 -25.71 10.07
CA ASN A 139 21.87 -26.26 9.78
C ASN A 139 22.90 -25.55 10.66
N GLN A 140 23.64 -26.32 11.46
CA GLN A 140 24.60 -25.79 12.43
C GLN A 140 25.72 -24.97 11.76
N ALA A 141 26.35 -25.51 10.71
CA ALA A 141 27.47 -24.84 10.05
C ALA A 141 27.05 -23.49 9.44
N LYS A 142 25.85 -23.43 8.83
CA LYS A 142 25.28 -22.17 8.29
C LYS A 142 24.89 -21.20 9.41
N HIS A 143 24.41 -21.72 10.54
CA HIS A 143 24.10 -20.90 11.71
C HIS A 143 25.36 -20.23 12.27
N ASP A 144 26.45 -20.98 12.46
CA ASP A 144 27.70 -20.46 12.98
C ASP A 144 28.30 -19.39 12.06
N TRP A 145 28.20 -19.59 10.73
CA TRP A 145 28.53 -18.57 9.74
C TRP A 145 27.69 -17.29 9.91
N HIS A 146 26.39 -17.42 10.14
CA HIS A 146 25.52 -16.26 10.38
C HIS A 146 25.86 -15.51 11.68
N VAL A 147 26.29 -16.23 12.72
CA VAL A 147 26.81 -15.64 13.96
C VAL A 147 28.08 -14.85 13.68
N GLU A 148 29.04 -15.45 12.99
CA GLU A 148 30.31 -14.79 12.65
C GLU A 148 30.11 -13.57 11.75
N ASN A 149 29.20 -13.66 10.78
CA ASN A 149 28.87 -12.58 9.87
C ASN A 149 28.00 -11.48 10.52
N ARG A 150 27.70 -11.59 11.82
CA ARG A 150 26.89 -10.63 12.61
C ARG A 150 25.44 -10.45 12.12
N THR A 151 24.91 -11.46 11.45
CA THR A 151 23.54 -11.48 10.92
C THR A 151 22.51 -11.26 12.04
N TYR A 152 22.62 -12.03 13.12
CA TYR A 152 21.65 -11.99 14.22
C TYR A 152 21.71 -10.69 15.00
N LEU A 153 22.92 -10.14 15.19
CA LEU A 153 23.10 -8.85 15.86
C LEU A 153 22.41 -7.72 15.09
N PHE A 154 22.64 -7.66 13.78
CA PHE A 154 21.97 -6.67 12.92
C PHE A 154 20.46 -6.87 12.92
N SER A 155 19.98 -8.12 12.78
CA SER A 155 18.56 -8.44 12.78
C SER A 155 17.86 -8.01 14.06
N HIS A 156 18.44 -8.30 15.24
CA HIS A 156 17.87 -7.89 16.52
C HIS A 156 17.81 -6.37 16.66
N GLY A 157 18.89 -5.66 16.28
CA GLY A 157 18.91 -4.20 16.30
C GLY A 157 17.84 -3.59 15.38
N LEU A 158 17.70 -4.14 14.17
CA LEU A 158 16.66 -3.73 13.23
C LEU A 158 15.25 -4.03 13.79
N GLY A 159 15.06 -5.18 14.44
CA GLY A 159 13.80 -5.55 15.10
C GLY A 159 13.39 -4.55 16.18
N ILE A 160 14.30 -4.22 17.10
CA ILE A 160 14.07 -3.22 18.15
C ILE A 160 13.70 -1.86 17.55
N LEU A 161 14.43 -1.44 16.51
CA LEU A 161 14.18 -0.17 15.82
C LEU A 161 12.76 -0.13 15.23
N ILE A 162 12.36 -1.16 14.48
CA ILE A 162 11.03 -1.22 13.84
C ILE A 162 9.93 -1.17 14.91
N MET A 163 10.04 -1.97 15.98
CA MET A 163 9.05 -1.98 17.06
C MET A 163 8.94 -0.60 17.72
N THR A 164 10.07 0.05 17.99
CA THR A 164 10.13 1.39 18.60
C THR A 164 9.40 2.42 17.74
N ILE A 165 9.62 2.40 16.42
CA ILE A 165 8.93 3.31 15.48
C ILE A 165 7.42 3.04 15.51
N GLY A 166 6.99 1.77 15.48
CA GLY A 166 5.57 1.40 15.52
C GLY A 166 4.87 1.90 16.80
N ILE A 167 5.54 1.74 17.94
CA ILE A 167 5.08 2.26 19.23
C ILE A 167 4.99 3.79 19.21
N LEU A 168 6.00 4.50 18.68
CA LEU A 168 5.98 5.97 18.57
C LEU A 168 4.81 6.47 17.71
N VAL A 169 4.56 5.85 16.55
CA VAL A 169 3.42 6.19 15.68
C VAL A 169 2.09 6.01 16.41
N PHE A 170 1.97 4.93 17.20
CA PHE A 170 0.78 4.67 18.03
C PHE A 170 0.62 5.70 19.14
N LEU A 171 1.71 6.05 19.84
CA LEU A 171 1.70 7.09 20.88
C LEU A 171 1.31 8.47 20.34
N GLY A 172 1.42 8.67 19.02
CA GLY A 172 0.84 9.80 18.30
C GLY A 172 -0.67 9.99 18.47
N LEU A 173 -1.42 8.95 18.90
CA LEU A 173 -2.82 9.08 19.31
C LEU A 173 -2.99 9.97 20.55
N PHE A 174 -2.04 9.91 21.48
CA PHE A 174 -2.10 10.63 22.76
C PHE A 174 -1.36 11.97 22.69
N SER A 175 -0.24 12.02 21.96
CA SER A 175 0.57 13.24 21.82
C SER A 175 0.98 13.46 20.36
N PRO A 176 0.59 14.59 19.73
CA PRO A 176 0.95 14.84 18.34
C PRO A 176 2.46 15.07 18.13
N TYR A 177 3.21 15.45 19.17
CA TYR A 177 4.67 15.59 19.11
C TYR A 177 5.37 14.23 18.96
N LEU A 178 4.95 13.23 19.74
CA LEU A 178 5.45 11.86 19.60
C LEU A 178 5.02 11.27 18.24
N GLY A 179 3.81 11.61 17.80
CA GLY A 179 3.29 11.26 16.48
C GLY A 179 4.24 11.69 15.36
N ILE A 180 4.61 12.98 15.29
CA ILE A 180 5.52 13.49 14.26
C ILE A 180 6.84 12.73 14.24
N ILE A 181 7.45 12.49 15.40
CA ILE A 181 8.73 11.78 15.48
C ILE A 181 8.56 10.36 14.92
N GLY A 182 7.54 9.64 15.37
CA GLY A 182 7.24 8.29 14.88
C GLY A 182 6.93 8.25 13.39
N GLU A 183 6.13 9.19 12.89
CA GLU A 183 5.71 9.27 11.49
C GLU A 183 6.87 9.58 10.55
N ILE A 184 7.76 10.51 10.93
CA ILE A 184 8.97 10.83 10.16
C ILE A 184 9.90 9.61 10.11
N LEU A 185 10.15 8.97 11.26
CA LEU A 185 10.97 7.76 11.31
C LEU A 185 10.36 6.62 10.50
N CYS A 186 9.03 6.46 10.55
CA CYS A 186 8.30 5.50 9.74
C CYS A 186 8.49 5.77 8.24
N ILE A 187 8.36 7.02 7.79
CA ILE A 187 8.58 7.40 6.40
C ILE A 187 10.02 7.06 5.98
N ILE A 188 11.02 7.48 6.76
CA ILE A 188 12.44 7.21 6.46
C ILE A 188 12.69 5.70 6.36
N MET A 189 12.18 4.92 7.31
CA MET A 189 12.32 3.46 7.32
C MET A 189 11.69 2.83 6.08
N THR A 190 10.44 3.20 5.75
CA THR A 190 9.72 2.67 4.57
C THR A 190 10.38 3.05 3.24
N LEU A 191 11.00 4.23 3.13
CA LEU A 191 11.81 4.57 1.95
C LEU A 191 13.07 3.71 1.87
N GLY A 192 13.69 3.44 3.02
CA GLY A 192 14.81 2.51 3.14
C GLY A 192 14.42 1.10 2.67
N THR A 193 13.29 0.57 3.10
CA THR A 193 12.83 -0.76 2.68
C THR A 193 12.44 -0.79 1.21
N LEU A 194 11.71 0.21 0.70
CA LEU A 194 11.35 0.29 -0.72
C LEU A 194 12.59 0.39 -1.64
N SER A 195 13.69 0.98 -1.15
CA SER A 195 14.96 1.01 -1.89
C SER A 195 15.53 -0.40 -2.18
N PHE A 196 15.13 -1.42 -1.39
CA PHE A 196 15.52 -2.81 -1.63
C PHE A 196 14.96 -3.38 -2.93
N LEU A 197 13.81 -2.90 -3.41
CA LEU A 197 13.30 -3.32 -4.73
C LEU A 197 14.24 -2.95 -5.87
N ILE A 198 15.08 -1.93 -5.67
CA ILE A 198 16.04 -1.46 -6.67
C ILE A 198 17.42 -2.06 -6.42
N THR A 199 17.84 -2.10 -5.15
CA THR A 199 19.20 -2.52 -4.78
C THR A 199 19.38 -4.04 -4.68
N THR A 200 18.31 -4.80 -4.44
CA THR A 200 18.36 -6.24 -4.18
C THR A 200 17.72 -7.01 -5.35
N PRO A 201 18.50 -7.55 -6.30
CA PRO A 201 17.94 -8.24 -7.46
C PRO A 201 17.07 -9.46 -7.10
N GLU A 202 17.28 -10.07 -5.93
CA GLU A 202 16.52 -11.21 -5.42
C GLU A 202 15.05 -10.88 -5.09
N THR A 203 14.66 -9.60 -5.09
CA THR A 203 13.24 -9.21 -4.98
C THR A 203 12.43 -9.54 -6.23
N TRP A 204 13.11 -9.72 -7.35
CA TRP A 204 12.51 -10.05 -8.63
C TRP A 204 12.74 -11.52 -8.97
N VAL A 205 11.79 -12.12 -9.67
CA VAL A 205 11.98 -13.47 -10.22
C VAL A 205 12.81 -13.34 -11.49
N HIS A 206 14.00 -13.96 -11.48
CA HIS A 206 14.83 -14.11 -12.68
C HIS A 206 14.59 -15.49 -13.25
N ALA A 207 14.25 -15.57 -14.54
CA ALA A 207 14.03 -16.83 -15.23
C ALA A 207 15.34 -17.64 -15.27
N SER A 208 15.29 -18.92 -14.88
CA SER A 208 16.41 -19.82 -15.12
C SER A 208 16.57 -20.06 -16.63
N PRO A 209 17.77 -20.45 -17.12
CA PRO A 209 17.96 -20.80 -18.52
C PRO A 209 16.97 -21.86 -19.01
N GLU A 210 16.61 -22.81 -18.14
CA GLU A 210 15.63 -23.85 -18.40
C GLU A 210 14.20 -23.30 -18.52
N ALA A 211 13.81 -22.37 -17.63
CA ALA A 211 12.49 -21.76 -17.66
C ALA A 211 12.32 -20.85 -18.89
N LEU A 212 13.38 -20.12 -19.27
CA LEU A 212 13.40 -19.33 -20.49
C LEU A 212 13.34 -20.22 -21.75
N ALA A 213 14.05 -21.37 -21.74
CA ALA A 213 13.99 -22.36 -22.81
C ALA A 213 12.61 -23.04 -22.91
N ALA A 214 11.89 -23.18 -21.79
CA ALA A 214 10.52 -23.65 -21.74
C ALA A 214 9.48 -22.60 -22.18
N GLY A 215 9.91 -21.38 -22.54
CA GLY A 215 9.03 -20.27 -22.92
C GLY A 215 8.28 -19.66 -21.73
N GLU A 216 8.57 -20.09 -20.51
CA GLU A 216 8.09 -19.42 -19.32
C GLU A 216 8.87 -18.10 -19.13
N TRP A 217 8.21 -17.06 -18.61
CA TRP A 217 8.85 -15.78 -18.24
C TRP A 217 9.36 -14.90 -19.41
N ALA A 218 9.11 -15.28 -20.66
CA ALA A 218 9.59 -14.57 -21.86
C ALA A 218 8.99 -13.16 -22.10
N ASN A 219 8.02 -12.71 -21.28
CA ASN A 219 7.13 -11.59 -21.61
C ASN A 219 7.41 -10.26 -20.88
N GLY A 220 8.57 -10.07 -20.26
CA GLY A 220 9.00 -8.76 -19.75
C GLY A 220 8.19 -8.18 -18.58
N PHE A 221 7.32 -8.98 -17.93
CA PHE A 221 6.58 -8.55 -16.74
C PHE A 221 7.46 -8.67 -15.47
N PRO A 222 7.50 -7.65 -14.60
CA PRO A 222 8.37 -7.65 -13.42
C PRO A 222 7.76 -8.46 -12.27
N PHE A 223 7.94 -9.77 -12.30
CA PHE A 223 7.43 -10.69 -11.27
C PHE A 223 8.17 -10.54 -9.93
N LEU A 224 7.41 -10.50 -8.83
CA LEU A 224 7.96 -10.37 -7.47
C LEU A 224 8.19 -11.73 -6.83
N SER A 225 9.41 -11.94 -6.33
CA SER A 225 9.73 -13.06 -5.46
C SER A 225 9.05 -12.92 -4.09
N GLY A 226 9.18 -13.93 -3.22
CA GLY A 226 8.69 -13.81 -1.82
C GLY A 226 9.24 -12.57 -1.12
N ALA A 227 10.54 -12.31 -1.29
CA ALA A 227 11.23 -11.13 -0.77
C ALA A 227 10.64 -9.82 -1.34
N GLY A 228 10.38 -9.75 -2.65
CA GLY A 228 9.79 -8.56 -3.27
C GLY A 228 8.38 -8.26 -2.77
N ARG A 229 7.56 -9.30 -2.56
CA ARG A 229 6.21 -9.15 -1.99
C ARG A 229 6.23 -8.66 -0.55
N LEU A 230 7.25 -9.04 0.22
CA LEU A 230 7.42 -8.54 1.59
C LEU A 230 7.72 -7.04 1.63
N VAL A 231 8.43 -6.51 0.64
CA VAL A 231 8.82 -5.09 0.58
C VAL A 231 7.72 -4.22 -0.01
N ILE A 232 7.05 -4.67 -1.08
CA ILE A 232 6.09 -3.81 -1.81
C ILE A 232 4.90 -3.37 -0.94
N LYS A 233 4.55 -4.13 0.10
CA LYS A 233 3.48 -3.78 1.05
C LYS A 233 3.74 -2.45 1.77
N ASP A 234 5.01 -2.06 1.90
CA ASP A 234 5.39 -0.86 2.62
C ASP A 234 4.95 0.43 1.90
N THR A 235 4.56 0.34 0.63
CA THR A 235 3.91 1.45 -0.10
C THR A 235 2.63 1.93 0.59
N ALA A 236 1.82 1.02 1.12
CA ALA A 236 0.59 1.38 1.85
C ALA A 236 0.92 2.02 3.21
N ILE A 237 1.98 1.54 3.87
CA ILE A 237 2.46 2.07 5.15
C ILE A 237 2.98 3.50 4.96
N LEU A 238 3.74 3.75 3.90
CA LEU A 238 4.24 5.08 3.53
C LEU A 238 3.08 6.05 3.31
N ALA A 239 2.06 5.66 2.53
CA ALA A 239 0.88 6.50 2.31
C ALA A 239 0.14 6.81 3.63
N GLY A 240 -0.03 5.81 4.49
CA GLY A 240 -0.60 5.97 5.82
C GLY A 240 0.21 6.94 6.69
N ALA A 241 1.52 6.77 6.74
CA ALA A 241 2.42 7.62 7.53
C ALA A 241 2.38 9.08 7.09
N VAL A 242 2.30 9.36 5.78
CA VAL A 242 2.15 10.73 5.25
C VAL A 242 0.82 11.36 5.68
N VAL A 243 -0.28 10.61 5.63
CA VAL A 243 -1.60 11.10 6.10
C VAL A 243 -1.57 11.42 7.59
N LEU A 244 -0.93 10.55 8.39
CA LEU A 244 -0.79 10.75 9.83
C LEU A 244 0.11 11.96 10.16
N LEU A 245 1.21 12.14 9.42
CA LEU A 245 2.11 13.28 9.55
C LEU A 245 1.38 14.60 9.31
N SER A 246 0.56 14.66 8.26
CA SER A 246 -0.27 15.83 7.96
C SER A 246 -1.23 16.16 9.12
N GLU A 247 -1.88 15.14 9.69
CA GLU A 247 -2.78 15.32 10.83
C GLU A 247 -2.05 15.82 12.09
N SER A 248 -0.93 15.19 12.45
CA SER A 248 -0.13 15.56 13.63
C SER A 248 0.41 16.97 13.50
N ALA A 249 0.95 17.33 12.34
CA ALA A 249 1.42 18.68 12.03
C ALA A 249 0.30 19.72 12.11
N GLY A 250 -0.87 19.42 11.55
CA GLY A 250 -2.05 20.30 11.64
C GLY A 250 -2.48 20.56 13.09
N LYS A 251 -2.49 19.53 13.94
CA LYS A 251 -2.81 19.66 15.38
C LYS A 251 -1.81 20.54 16.13
N ILE A 252 -0.51 20.41 15.85
CA ILE A 252 0.53 21.24 16.49
C ILE A 252 0.44 22.68 15.99
N LEU A 253 0.30 22.89 14.68
CA LEU A 253 0.19 24.23 14.10
C LEU A 253 -1.00 25.00 14.67
N ALA A 254 -2.15 24.32 14.85
CA ALA A 254 -3.33 24.91 15.48
C ALA A 254 -3.12 25.30 16.96
N ARG A 255 -2.20 24.64 17.67
CA ARG A 255 -1.82 25.00 19.05
C ARG A 255 -0.85 26.17 19.09
N LEU A 256 0.06 26.28 18.11
CA LEU A 256 1.06 27.35 18.04
C LEU A 256 0.48 28.69 17.54
N LYS A 257 -0.61 28.64 16.76
CA LYS A 257 -1.30 29.83 16.24
C LYS A 257 -2.38 30.37 17.20
N LYS A 258 -2.59 29.73 18.35
CA LYS A 258 -3.40 30.23 19.45
C LYS A 258 -2.54 31.03 20.39
#